data_AF-L1NM11-F1
#
_entry.id   AF-L1NM11-F1
#
_cell.length_a   1.000
_cell.length_b   1.000
_cell.length_c   1.000
_cell.angle_alpha   90.00
_cell.angle_beta   90.00
_cell.angle_gamma   90.00
#
_symmetry.space_group_name_H-M   'P 1'
#
loop_
_entity.id
_entity.type
_entity.pdbx_description
1 polymer ?
#
loop_
_entity_poly.entity_id
_entity_poly.type
_entity_poly.pdbx_seq_one_letter_code
_entity_poly.pdbx_strand_id
1 'polypeptide(L)'
;MKKLLYLSFIALALFACRKNEPDDLFGGKTPEQRFEQSQAELRQELTSPQQGWKFVYHTNENFGNFVFLMKFTPEGFVSMASDVTLPGTPKSSKYEIKWGQGTLLSFTTKNYLHELSDAKKGIPGAGFAGDFEFVYFGKEGNKLKFRTQRKKTEQFVYFEPATAQDWADIETLSKNINTLEENSDKYYFKVENNGVTTYYNMEYDSRNILLTPLSDPNTTLRATVSSSKAGITFNPALTLQGKTFTELVFDNSTTSPTYKATVDGVTAEAFFSQFPPDEFVSDDYKDIPEKYNAFVILPANLKSNSYMSSDFYNNLLNFDNGKDFQIFRMDFDNNGTCEIQIAYQFTANTNSWVFLTCKYELKNKRLYLTDAGSLQTTNTAVWERAENTAIFAQARKAVTRIVELGAEGFYVKKVSDNYSGYPLYTLESKNNPTYTAPFLALKRK
;
A
#
# COMPACT_ATOMS: atom_id res chain seq x y z
N MET A 1 86.78 19.15 28.68
CA MET A 1 85.92 18.60 27.60
C MET A 1 84.40 18.70 27.86
N LYS A 2 83.91 19.46 28.87
CA LYS A 2 82.46 19.66 29.11
C LYS A 2 81.86 20.87 28.37
N LYS A 3 82.65 21.89 28.00
CA LYS A 3 82.13 23.11 27.31
C LYS A 3 81.85 22.93 25.81
N LEU A 4 82.47 21.94 25.14
CA LEU A 4 82.18 21.64 23.72
C LEU A 4 80.87 20.85 23.52
N LEU A 5 80.40 20.13 24.53
CA LEU A 5 79.12 19.38 24.50
C LEU A 5 77.89 20.32 24.58
N TYR A 6 78.01 21.45 25.28
CA TYR A 6 76.92 22.44 25.33
C TYR A 6 76.77 23.22 24.02
N LEU A 7 77.88 23.45 23.30
CA LEU A 7 77.87 24.09 21.98
C LEU A 7 77.22 23.22 20.90
N SER A 8 77.37 21.90 20.99
CA SER A 8 76.73 20.93 20.09
C SER A 8 75.22 20.79 20.36
N PHE A 9 74.78 20.91 21.62
CA PHE A 9 73.36 20.94 21.97
C PHE A 9 72.65 22.23 21.53
N ILE A 10 73.33 23.38 21.61
CA ILE A 10 72.79 24.67 21.14
C ILE A 10 72.70 24.70 19.60
N ALA A 11 73.67 24.12 18.90
CA ALA A 11 73.63 24.00 17.44
C ALA A 11 72.48 23.09 16.95
N LEU A 12 72.16 21.99 17.66
CA LEU A 12 71.00 21.14 17.33
C LEU A 12 69.66 21.84 17.58
N ALA A 13 69.56 22.68 18.63
CA ALA A 13 68.35 23.44 18.92
C ALA A 13 68.04 24.51 17.85
N LEU A 14 69.06 25.05 17.17
CA LEU A 14 68.90 26.03 16.09
C LEU A 14 68.44 25.40 14.76
N PHE A 15 68.66 24.10 14.54
CA PHE A 15 68.19 23.39 13.35
C PHE A 15 66.83 22.67 13.54
N ALA A 16 66.39 22.44 14.78
CA ALA A 16 65.10 21.81 15.09
C ALA A 16 63.87 22.72 14.86
N CYS A 17 64.09 24.02 14.62
CA CYS A 17 63.04 25.01 14.33
C CYS A 17 62.98 25.40 12.84
N ARG A 18 63.30 24.50 11.91
CA ARG A 18 62.71 24.64 10.57
C ARG A 18 61.27 24.15 10.67
N LYS A 19 60.34 25.10 10.81
CA LYS A 19 58.95 24.86 10.40
C LYS A 19 59.01 24.50 8.92
N ASN A 20 59.03 23.21 8.62
CA ASN A 20 58.56 22.75 7.33
C ASN A 20 57.07 23.10 7.36
N GLU A 21 56.70 24.23 6.74
CA GLU A 21 55.30 24.47 6.45
C GLU A 21 54.81 23.23 5.70
N PRO A 22 53.76 22.55 6.17
CA PRO A 22 53.21 21.43 5.41
C PRO A 22 52.94 21.95 4.01
N ASP A 23 53.42 21.21 2.99
CA ASP A 23 53.16 21.57 1.60
C ASP A 23 51.68 21.92 1.46
N ASP A 24 51.42 23.08 0.87
CA ASP A 24 50.07 23.62 0.74
C ASP A 24 49.29 22.79 -0.28
N LEU A 25 48.71 21.67 0.19
CA LEU A 25 47.90 20.74 -0.59
C LEU A 25 46.61 21.41 -1.13
N PHE A 26 46.33 22.64 -0.75
CA PHE A 26 45.07 23.33 -1.04
C PHE A 26 45.25 24.70 -1.70
N GLY A 27 46.48 25.04 -2.14
CA GLY A 27 46.79 26.24 -2.89
C GLY A 27 46.35 27.55 -2.21
N GLY A 28 46.45 27.61 -0.89
CA GLY A 28 46.27 28.81 -0.07
C GLY A 28 44.82 29.07 0.34
N LYS A 29 43.90 28.17 -0.02
CA LYS A 29 42.47 28.34 0.24
C LYS A 29 42.07 27.86 1.63
N THR A 30 41.30 28.68 2.35
CA THR A 30 40.68 28.29 3.62
C THR A 30 39.62 27.19 3.38
N PRO A 31 39.27 26.39 4.40
CA PRO A 31 38.17 25.42 4.30
C PRO A 31 36.85 26.04 3.79
N GLU A 32 36.54 27.28 4.23
CA GLU A 32 35.36 28.03 3.81
C GLU A 32 35.42 28.38 2.32
N GLN A 33 36.53 28.94 1.83
CA GLN A 33 36.70 29.25 0.40
C GLN A 33 36.61 28.02 -0.50
N ARG A 34 37.14 26.88 -0.04
CA ARG A 34 37.02 25.61 -0.78
C ARG A 34 35.57 25.12 -0.84
N PHE A 35 34.82 25.31 0.25
CA PHE A 35 33.41 24.94 0.29
C PHE A 35 32.56 25.86 -0.60
N GLU A 36 32.76 27.18 -0.54
CA GLU A 36 32.10 28.14 -1.43
C GLU A 36 32.34 27.82 -2.90
N GLN A 37 33.59 27.49 -3.25
CA GLN A 37 33.93 27.04 -4.60
C GLN A 37 33.17 25.76 -4.98
N SER A 38 33.21 24.73 -4.12
CA SER A 38 32.52 23.46 -4.39
C SER A 38 31.01 23.63 -4.50
N GLN A 39 30.45 24.56 -3.72
CA GLN A 39 29.04 24.92 -3.77
C GLN A 39 28.68 25.59 -5.11
N ALA A 40 29.49 26.55 -5.56
CA ALA A 40 29.31 27.23 -6.84
C ALA A 40 29.44 26.26 -8.02
N GLU A 41 30.45 25.38 -8.00
CA GLU A 41 30.67 24.34 -9.01
C GLU A 41 29.48 23.39 -9.13
N LEU A 42 29.00 22.84 -8.00
CA LEU A 42 27.83 21.95 -8.02
C LEU A 42 26.57 22.69 -8.49
N ARG A 43 26.37 23.94 -8.08
CA ARG A 43 25.22 24.75 -8.53
C ARG A 43 25.26 24.97 -10.04
N GLN A 44 26.43 25.29 -10.58
CA GLN A 44 26.62 25.44 -12.02
C GLN A 44 26.29 24.12 -12.75
N GLU A 45 26.84 23.00 -12.29
CA GLU A 45 26.58 21.68 -12.88
C GLU A 45 25.09 21.31 -12.83
N LEU A 46 24.42 21.49 -11.70
CA LEU A 46 22.98 21.22 -11.54
C LEU A 46 22.11 22.01 -12.53
N THR A 47 22.51 23.23 -12.87
CA THR A 47 21.78 24.12 -13.80
C THR A 47 22.22 24.00 -15.26
N SER A 48 23.24 23.20 -15.56
CA SER A 48 23.86 23.15 -16.89
C SER A 48 22.99 22.50 -17.98
N PRO A 49 22.24 21.40 -17.76
CA PRO A 49 21.45 20.78 -18.83
C PRO A 49 20.13 21.53 -19.04
N GLN A 50 19.81 21.85 -20.30
CA GLN A 50 18.58 22.59 -20.66
C GLN A 50 17.29 21.92 -20.16
N GLN A 51 17.27 20.58 -20.17
CA GLN A 51 16.15 19.76 -19.72
C GLN A 51 16.30 19.28 -18.27
N GLY A 52 17.34 19.71 -17.56
CA GLY A 52 17.64 19.26 -16.21
C GLY A 52 18.15 17.81 -16.15
N TRP A 53 17.82 17.13 -15.07
CA TRP A 53 18.34 15.82 -14.71
C TRP A 53 17.24 14.79 -14.53
N LYS A 54 17.49 13.58 -15.03
CA LYS A 54 16.75 12.35 -14.76
C LYS A 54 17.45 11.57 -13.66
N PHE A 55 16.68 11.11 -12.69
CA PHE A 55 17.17 10.28 -11.60
C PHE A 55 16.26 9.06 -11.44
N VAL A 56 16.80 7.88 -11.71
CA VAL A 56 16.13 6.60 -11.48
C VAL A 56 16.62 6.05 -10.14
N TYR A 57 15.78 6.18 -9.11
CA TYR A 57 16.15 5.87 -7.74
C TYR A 57 15.67 4.47 -7.33
N HIS A 58 16.62 3.57 -7.12
CA HIS A 58 16.39 2.28 -6.44
C HIS A 58 16.73 2.48 -4.97
N THR A 59 15.72 2.65 -4.10
CA THR A 59 15.99 3.01 -2.69
C THR A 59 16.57 1.86 -1.88
N ASN A 60 16.12 0.63 -2.15
CA ASN A 60 16.69 -0.63 -1.66
C ASN A 60 16.21 -1.80 -2.55
N GLU A 61 16.51 -3.03 -2.15
CA GLU A 61 16.13 -4.27 -2.82
C GLU A 61 14.64 -4.65 -2.71
N ASN A 62 13.90 -3.99 -1.82
CA ASN A 62 12.51 -4.32 -1.50
C ASN A 62 11.51 -3.51 -2.33
N PHE A 63 11.93 -2.61 -3.21
CA PHE A 63 11.01 -1.76 -3.97
C PHE A 63 11.42 -1.66 -5.43
N GLY A 64 10.42 -1.49 -6.31
CA GLY A 64 10.68 -1.04 -7.67
C GLY A 64 11.31 0.36 -7.66
N ASN A 65 11.94 0.74 -8.77
CA ASN A 65 12.54 2.06 -8.87
C ASN A 65 11.50 3.17 -9.01
N PHE A 66 11.94 4.38 -8.70
CA PHE A 66 11.19 5.62 -8.86
C PHE A 66 11.92 6.54 -9.83
N VAL A 67 11.18 7.19 -10.72
CA VAL A 67 11.73 8.11 -11.71
C VAL A 67 11.46 9.54 -11.27
N PHE A 68 12.50 10.37 -11.26
CA PHE A 68 12.43 11.80 -10.99
C PHE A 68 13.02 12.58 -12.15
N LEU A 69 12.36 13.66 -12.52
CA LEU A 69 12.90 14.68 -13.41
C LEU A 69 13.05 15.97 -12.60
N MET A 70 14.23 16.60 -12.68
CA MET A 70 14.60 17.71 -11.83
C MET A 70 15.25 18.81 -12.67
N LYS A 71 14.62 19.98 -12.72
CA LYS A 71 15.16 21.17 -13.37
C LYS A 71 15.48 22.23 -12.31
N PHE A 72 16.77 22.43 -12.07
CA PHE A 72 17.28 23.35 -11.06
C PHE A 72 17.41 24.77 -11.60
N THR A 73 17.28 25.75 -10.71
CA THR A 73 17.58 27.15 -10.97
C THR A 73 18.71 27.65 -10.07
N PRO A 74 19.50 28.66 -10.49
CA PRO A 74 20.57 29.21 -9.66
C PRO A 74 20.09 29.78 -8.31
N GLU A 75 18.83 30.21 -8.22
CA GLU A 75 18.23 30.84 -7.03
C GLU A 75 17.86 29.83 -5.93
N GLY A 76 18.13 28.54 -6.13
CA GLY A 76 17.83 27.50 -5.13
C GLY A 76 16.45 26.87 -5.28
N PHE A 77 15.84 26.93 -6.47
CA PHE A 77 14.59 26.24 -6.77
C PHE A 77 14.81 25.03 -7.69
N VAL A 78 13.98 24.01 -7.54
CA VAL A 78 13.95 22.84 -8.40
C VAL A 78 12.50 22.52 -8.75
N SER A 79 12.22 22.49 -10.06
CA SER A 79 10.98 21.94 -10.59
C SER A 79 11.13 20.43 -10.73
N MET A 80 10.28 19.66 -10.07
CA MET A 80 10.37 18.21 -10.01
C MET A 80 9.09 17.54 -10.50
N ALA A 81 9.21 16.56 -11.39
CA ALA A 81 8.15 15.63 -11.79
C ALA A 81 8.56 14.19 -11.43
N SER A 82 7.60 13.31 -11.19
CA SER A 82 7.90 11.94 -10.76
C SER A 82 6.76 10.95 -10.98
N ASP A 83 7.09 9.67 -11.12
CA ASP A 83 6.12 8.58 -11.16
C ASP A 83 5.65 8.10 -9.77
N VAL A 84 6.11 8.72 -8.68
CA VAL A 84 5.78 8.36 -7.28
C VAL A 84 4.29 8.53 -6.94
N THR A 85 3.59 9.45 -7.60
CA THR A 85 2.17 9.74 -7.35
C THR A 85 1.45 10.04 -8.65
N LEU A 86 0.12 9.95 -8.66
CA LEU A 86 -0.75 10.46 -9.72
C LEU A 86 -1.40 11.81 -9.30
N PRO A 87 -1.35 12.88 -10.12
CA PRO A 87 -0.58 13.01 -11.35
C PRO A 87 0.91 13.27 -11.07
N GLY A 88 1.79 12.76 -11.93
CA GLY A 88 3.24 12.91 -11.85
C GLY A 88 3.79 14.27 -12.30
N THR A 89 3.00 15.34 -12.20
CA THR A 89 3.27 16.63 -12.84
C THR A 89 4.34 17.47 -12.13
N PRO A 90 5.01 18.41 -12.84
CA PRO A 90 6.05 19.24 -12.26
C PRO A 90 5.57 20.14 -11.10
N LYS A 91 6.30 20.13 -9.98
CA LYS A 91 6.08 21.00 -8.81
C LYS A 91 7.38 21.66 -8.40
N SER A 92 7.33 22.95 -8.07
CA SER A 92 8.50 23.70 -7.60
C SER A 92 8.74 23.49 -6.11
N SER A 93 10.00 23.31 -5.72
CA SER A 93 10.47 23.19 -4.34
C SER A 93 11.85 23.84 -4.19
N LYS A 94 12.35 23.98 -2.97
CA LYS A 94 13.68 24.54 -2.68
C LYS A 94 14.73 23.46 -2.52
N TYR A 95 15.95 23.79 -2.94
CA TYR A 95 17.15 23.03 -2.65
C TYR A 95 18.25 23.96 -2.13
N GLU A 96 19.12 23.40 -1.31
CA GLU A 96 20.33 24.05 -0.81
C GLU A 96 21.52 23.13 -1.03
N ILE A 97 22.70 23.73 -1.19
CA ILE A 97 23.96 23.01 -1.17
C ILE A 97 24.63 23.38 0.15
N LYS A 98 24.64 22.44 1.09
CA LYS A 98 25.10 22.63 2.47
C LYS A 98 26.48 22.04 2.67
N TRP A 99 27.16 22.51 3.70
CA TRP A 99 28.37 21.89 4.20
C TRP A 99 27.98 20.77 5.17
N GLY A 100 28.55 19.58 4.99
CA GLY A 100 28.29 18.43 5.84
C GLY A 100 29.43 17.41 5.73
N GLN A 101 29.12 16.14 5.43
CA GLN A 101 30.12 15.10 5.11
C GLN A 101 30.81 15.29 3.74
N GLY A 102 30.77 16.51 3.20
CA GLY A 102 31.11 16.86 1.81
C GLY A 102 30.19 17.98 1.31
N THR A 103 30.17 18.18 0.00
CA THR A 103 29.23 19.08 -0.69
C THR A 103 27.86 18.39 -0.75
N LEU A 104 26.92 18.78 0.13
CA LEU A 104 25.65 18.10 0.32
C LEU A 104 24.52 18.81 -0.43
N LEU A 105 23.90 18.16 -1.41
CA LEU A 105 22.65 18.62 -2.00
C LEU A 105 21.49 18.22 -1.08
N SER A 106 20.74 19.20 -0.58
CA SER A 106 19.64 19.02 0.38
C SER A 106 18.36 19.63 -0.19
N PHE A 107 17.28 18.85 -0.31
CA PHE A 107 15.96 19.38 -0.68
C PHE A 107 15.25 19.86 0.59
N THR A 108 15.04 21.18 0.73
CA THR A 108 14.66 21.77 2.03
C THR A 108 13.17 22.03 2.20
N THR A 109 12.37 21.85 1.16
CA THR A 109 10.91 21.90 1.22
C THR A 109 10.30 20.65 0.61
N LYS A 110 9.10 20.27 1.09
CA LYS A 110 8.38 19.07 0.64
C LYS A 110 8.31 18.96 -0.90
N ASN A 111 8.68 17.79 -1.42
CA ASN A 111 8.62 17.42 -2.85
C ASN A 111 8.49 15.89 -2.98
N TYR A 112 8.55 15.35 -4.21
CA TYR A 112 8.37 13.91 -4.46
C TYR A 112 9.42 13.00 -3.80
N LEU A 113 10.67 13.47 -3.58
CA LEU A 113 11.66 12.68 -2.84
C LEU A 113 11.28 12.50 -1.37
N HIS A 114 10.61 13.49 -0.77
CA HIS A 114 10.12 13.39 0.60
C HIS A 114 8.98 12.39 0.74
N GLU A 115 8.20 12.16 -0.33
CA GLU A 115 7.17 11.11 -0.33
C GLU A 115 7.77 9.71 -0.16
N LEU A 116 9.03 9.51 -0.60
CA LEU A 116 9.77 8.26 -0.36
C LEU A 116 10.22 8.07 1.10
N SER A 117 10.13 9.11 1.91
CA SER A 117 10.42 9.09 3.35
C SER A 117 9.16 9.19 4.23
N ASP A 118 7.96 9.19 3.64
CA ASP A 118 6.72 9.29 4.40
C ASP A 118 6.52 8.02 5.24
N ALA A 119 6.52 8.16 6.56
CA ALA A 119 6.39 7.06 7.51
C ALA A 119 5.07 6.28 7.40
N LYS A 120 4.07 6.81 6.68
CA LYS A 120 2.79 6.16 6.41
C LYS A 120 2.76 5.31 5.13
N LYS A 121 3.81 5.37 4.31
CA LYS A 121 3.93 4.62 3.05
C LYS A 121 5.02 3.56 3.17
N GLY A 122 4.96 2.51 2.36
CA GLY A 122 6.00 1.46 2.36
C GLY A 122 6.17 0.82 3.74
N ILE A 123 7.42 0.76 4.21
CA ILE A 123 7.73 0.17 5.52
C ILE A 123 7.28 1.13 6.65
N PRO A 124 6.46 0.66 7.61
CA PRO A 124 6.02 1.48 8.73
C PRO A 124 7.18 2.18 9.44
N GLY A 125 7.12 3.51 9.51
CA GLY A 125 8.15 4.34 10.14
C GLY A 125 9.40 4.64 9.30
N ALA A 126 9.56 4.02 8.13
CA ALA A 126 10.73 4.20 7.26
C ALA A 126 10.40 4.69 5.84
N GLY A 127 9.14 4.63 5.41
CA GLY A 127 8.76 4.99 4.05
C GLY A 127 9.20 3.94 3.03
N PHE A 128 9.45 4.40 1.82
CA PHE A 128 10.16 3.65 0.78
C PHE A 128 11.69 3.69 0.96
N ALA A 129 12.18 4.00 2.16
CA ALA A 129 13.61 4.16 2.47
C ALA A 129 14.35 5.20 1.61
N GLY A 130 13.64 6.18 1.04
CA GLY A 130 14.25 7.20 0.20
C GLY A 130 15.07 8.23 0.98
N ASP A 131 16.02 8.85 0.30
CA ASP A 131 16.76 10.02 0.79
C ASP A 131 16.32 11.26 0.03
N PHE A 132 16.43 12.40 0.69
CA PHE A 132 16.23 13.74 0.13
C PHE A 132 17.48 14.62 0.36
N GLU A 133 18.60 14.00 0.72
CA GLU A 133 19.91 14.63 0.82
C GLU A 133 20.96 13.71 0.20
N PHE A 134 21.84 14.28 -0.62
CA PHE A 134 22.77 13.53 -1.46
C PHE A 134 24.15 14.18 -1.42
N VAL A 135 25.18 13.43 -1.03
CA VAL A 135 26.56 13.94 -1.00
C VAL A 135 27.13 13.87 -2.40
N TYR A 136 27.61 14.99 -2.94
CA TYR A 136 28.20 15.04 -4.28
C TYR A 136 29.60 14.44 -4.31
N PHE A 137 29.85 13.55 -5.27
CA PHE A 137 31.11 12.81 -5.47
C PHE A 137 31.77 13.10 -6.82
N GLY A 138 31.32 14.13 -7.54
CA GLY A 138 31.88 14.53 -8.82
C GLY A 138 31.08 14.03 -10.02
N LYS A 139 31.75 13.96 -11.17
CA LYS A 139 31.17 13.55 -12.45
C LYS A 139 31.72 12.22 -12.91
N GLU A 140 30.85 11.43 -13.53
CA GLU A 140 31.23 10.22 -14.24
C GLU A 140 30.69 10.32 -15.68
N GLY A 141 31.55 10.75 -16.60
CA GLY A 141 31.11 11.19 -17.93
C GLY A 141 30.24 12.45 -17.85
N ASN A 142 29.02 12.39 -18.38
CA ASN A 142 28.02 13.47 -18.32
C ASN A 142 27.05 13.34 -17.14
N LYS A 143 27.27 12.37 -16.24
CA LYS A 143 26.42 12.12 -15.07
C LYS A 143 27.00 12.78 -13.83
N LEU A 144 26.14 13.29 -12.96
CA LEU A 144 26.54 13.68 -11.62
C LEU A 144 26.40 12.49 -10.69
N LYS A 145 27.47 12.18 -9.97
CA LYS A 145 27.55 11.07 -9.02
C LYS A 145 27.31 11.58 -7.61
N PHE A 146 26.39 10.95 -6.90
CA PHE A 146 26.10 11.24 -5.51
C PHE A 146 26.12 9.98 -4.65
N ARG A 147 26.28 10.15 -3.34
CA ARG A 147 26.10 9.10 -2.32
C ARG A 147 24.88 9.41 -1.47
N THR A 148 24.06 8.40 -1.21
CA THR A 148 22.92 8.45 -0.28
C THR A 148 23.40 8.50 1.18
N GLN A 149 22.53 8.87 2.12
CA GLN A 149 22.92 9.19 3.49
C GLN A 149 22.51 8.10 4.50
N ARG A 150 21.49 7.31 4.19
CA ARG A 150 21.04 6.23 5.07
C ARG A 150 22.07 5.10 5.11
N LYS A 151 22.74 4.94 6.25
CA LYS A 151 23.76 3.90 6.46
C LYS A 151 23.36 2.48 6.02
N LYS A 152 22.09 2.10 6.17
CA LYS A 152 21.60 0.75 5.80
C LYS A 152 21.41 0.56 4.29
N THR A 153 21.22 1.64 3.55
CA THR A 153 20.92 1.65 2.11
C THR A 153 21.87 2.60 1.37
N GLU A 154 23.08 2.75 1.91
CA GLU A 154 24.11 3.62 1.36
C GLU A 154 24.55 3.09 0.00
N GLN A 155 24.50 3.94 -1.01
CA GLN A 155 24.82 3.59 -2.39
C GLN A 155 25.21 4.83 -3.18
N PHE A 156 25.92 4.61 -4.30
CA PHE A 156 26.12 5.64 -5.30
C PHE A 156 24.90 5.70 -6.23
N VAL A 157 24.40 6.91 -6.45
CA VAL A 157 23.33 7.22 -7.39
C VAL A 157 23.79 8.23 -8.41
N TYR A 158 23.12 8.26 -9.56
CA TYR A 158 23.50 9.10 -10.68
C TYR A 158 22.34 9.95 -11.15
N PHE A 159 22.62 11.24 -11.36
CA PHE A 159 21.74 12.12 -12.10
C PHE A 159 22.25 12.16 -13.54
N GLU A 160 21.40 11.75 -14.47
CA GLU A 160 21.69 11.71 -15.90
C GLU A 160 21.03 12.90 -16.60
N PRO A 161 21.61 13.51 -17.64
CA PRO A 161 20.93 14.60 -18.34
C PRO A 161 19.58 14.14 -18.88
N ALA A 162 18.50 14.84 -18.50
CA ALA A 162 17.17 14.53 -18.99
C ALA A 162 17.00 14.98 -20.45
N THR A 163 16.00 14.42 -21.12
CA THR A 163 15.57 14.82 -22.46
C THR A 163 14.18 15.44 -22.43
N ALA A 164 13.79 16.16 -23.48
CA ALA A 164 12.42 16.66 -23.62
C ALA A 164 11.39 15.50 -23.63
N GLN A 165 11.79 14.34 -24.16
CA GLN A 165 10.94 13.15 -24.19
C GLN A 165 10.70 12.59 -22.78
N ASP A 166 11.71 12.61 -21.90
CA ASP A 166 11.51 12.16 -20.51
C ASP A 166 10.40 12.98 -19.83
N TRP A 167 10.39 14.31 -20.02
CA TRP A 167 9.32 15.18 -19.49
C TRP A 167 7.96 14.91 -20.11
N ALA A 168 7.91 14.55 -21.41
CA ALA A 168 6.66 14.15 -22.06
C ALA A 168 6.13 12.80 -21.53
N ASP A 169 7.02 11.89 -21.14
CA ASP A 169 6.67 10.54 -20.73
C ASP A 169 6.33 10.41 -19.23
N ILE A 170 6.77 11.33 -18.37
CA ILE A 170 6.67 11.17 -16.90
C ILE A 170 5.23 10.99 -16.41
N GLU A 171 4.26 11.66 -17.06
CA GLU A 171 2.85 11.48 -16.74
C GLU A 171 2.35 10.08 -17.15
N THR A 172 2.84 9.55 -18.27
CA THR A 172 2.54 8.18 -18.71
C THR A 172 3.14 7.16 -17.74
N LEU A 173 4.39 7.35 -17.32
CA LEU A 173 5.04 6.50 -16.31
C LEU A 173 4.25 6.49 -14.99
N SER A 174 3.89 7.69 -14.50
CA SER A 174 3.05 7.89 -13.32
C SER A 174 1.71 7.17 -13.46
N LYS A 175 1.00 7.37 -14.57
CA LYS A 175 -0.30 6.72 -14.82
C LYS A 175 -0.19 5.19 -14.86
N ASN A 176 0.79 4.67 -15.58
CA ASN A 176 0.97 3.24 -15.78
C ASN A 176 1.20 2.49 -14.47
N ILE A 177 1.95 3.06 -13.52
CA ILE A 177 2.19 2.37 -12.23
C ILE A 177 1.12 2.70 -11.17
N ASN A 178 0.69 3.96 -11.05
CA ASN A 178 -0.23 4.36 -9.99
C ASN A 178 -1.67 3.89 -10.23
N THR A 179 -2.06 3.61 -11.49
CA THR A 179 -3.37 3.00 -11.75
C THR A 179 -3.48 1.62 -11.09
N LEU A 180 -2.40 0.83 -11.10
CA LEU A 180 -2.34 -0.46 -10.40
C LEU A 180 -2.28 -0.26 -8.89
N GLU A 181 -1.42 0.64 -8.41
CA GLU A 181 -1.24 0.91 -6.96
C GLU A 181 -2.51 1.42 -6.28
N GLU A 182 -3.23 2.36 -6.89
CA GLU A 182 -4.45 2.95 -6.33
C GLU A 182 -5.67 2.02 -6.36
N ASN A 183 -5.62 0.93 -7.15
CA ASN A 183 -6.73 0.01 -7.34
C ASN A 183 -6.31 -1.46 -7.14
N SER A 184 -5.26 -1.72 -6.36
CA SER A 184 -4.64 -3.04 -6.28
C SER A 184 -5.60 -4.13 -5.78
N ASP A 185 -6.58 -3.77 -4.94
CA ASP A 185 -7.66 -4.65 -4.45
C ASP A 185 -8.70 -5.03 -5.52
N LYS A 186 -8.69 -4.34 -6.67
CA LYS A 186 -9.56 -4.59 -7.82
C LYS A 186 -8.86 -5.24 -9.00
N TYR A 187 -7.54 -5.43 -8.93
CA TYR A 187 -6.81 -6.16 -9.95
C TYR A 187 -6.65 -7.63 -9.56
N TYR A 188 -6.95 -8.50 -10.52
CA TYR A 188 -6.82 -9.95 -10.40
C TYR A 188 -5.84 -10.44 -11.46
N PHE A 189 -5.21 -11.59 -11.22
CA PHE A 189 -4.18 -12.09 -12.12
C PHE A 189 -4.53 -13.46 -12.68
N LYS A 190 -4.34 -13.63 -13.99
CA LYS A 190 -4.51 -14.92 -14.66
C LYS A 190 -3.41 -15.13 -15.70
N VAL A 191 -3.17 -16.40 -16.00
CA VAL A 191 -2.28 -16.84 -17.08
C VAL A 191 -3.03 -17.82 -17.96
N GLU A 192 -3.12 -17.51 -19.25
CA GLU A 192 -3.69 -18.38 -20.27
C GLU A 192 -2.58 -19.09 -21.05
N ASN A 193 -2.71 -20.40 -21.22
CA ASN A 193 -1.80 -21.22 -21.99
C ASN A 193 -2.60 -22.31 -22.74
N ASN A 194 -2.58 -22.29 -24.07
CA ASN A 194 -3.30 -23.24 -24.92
C ASN A 194 -4.79 -23.42 -24.54
N GLY A 195 -5.47 -22.31 -24.22
CA GLY A 195 -6.90 -22.31 -23.83
C GLY A 195 -7.18 -22.75 -22.40
N VAL A 196 -6.14 -23.02 -21.59
CA VAL A 196 -6.27 -23.29 -20.15
C VAL A 196 -5.89 -22.03 -19.36
N THR A 197 -6.81 -21.57 -18.52
CA THR A 197 -6.61 -20.40 -17.64
C THR A 197 -6.24 -20.85 -16.23
N THR A 198 -5.13 -20.33 -15.71
CA THR A 198 -4.73 -20.46 -14.30
C THR A 198 -4.87 -19.11 -13.62
N TYR A 199 -5.59 -19.06 -12.51
CA TYR A 199 -5.78 -17.84 -11.72
C TYR A 199 -4.80 -17.78 -10.55
N TYR A 200 -4.42 -16.56 -10.17
CA TYR A 200 -3.48 -16.28 -9.10
C TYR A 200 -4.06 -15.24 -8.16
N ASN A 201 -4.00 -15.49 -6.86
CA ASN A 201 -4.10 -14.42 -5.87
C ASN A 201 -2.95 -13.44 -6.11
N MET A 202 -3.31 -12.19 -6.35
CA MET A 202 -2.37 -11.09 -6.55
C MET A 202 -2.39 -10.21 -5.31
N GLU A 203 -1.24 -10.05 -4.69
CA GLU A 203 -1.01 -9.03 -3.68
C GLU A 203 -0.06 -8.01 -4.29
N TYR A 204 -0.49 -6.75 -4.33
CA TYR A 204 0.32 -5.65 -4.82
C TYR A 204 0.30 -4.51 -3.81
N ASP A 205 1.48 -4.16 -3.31
CA ASP A 205 1.70 -3.08 -2.37
C ASP A 205 3.11 -2.54 -2.57
N SER A 206 3.23 -1.22 -2.56
CA SER A 206 4.51 -0.55 -2.41
C SER A 206 5.50 -0.97 -3.51
N ARG A 207 5.05 -1.02 -4.76
CA ARG A 207 5.86 -1.49 -5.91
C ARG A 207 6.41 -2.92 -5.76
N ASN A 208 5.69 -3.79 -5.07
CA ASN A 208 5.94 -5.22 -5.06
C ASN A 208 4.69 -5.96 -5.52
N ILE A 209 4.91 -7.05 -6.23
CA ILE A 209 3.87 -8.01 -6.58
C ILE A 209 4.23 -9.37 -6.00
N LEU A 210 3.23 -10.01 -5.42
CA LEU A 210 3.25 -11.40 -5.00
C LEU A 210 2.10 -12.12 -5.71
N LEU A 211 2.43 -13.18 -6.43
CA LEU A 211 1.46 -14.04 -7.10
C LEU A 211 1.47 -15.42 -6.46
N THR A 212 0.29 -15.92 -6.12
CA THR A 212 0.08 -17.27 -5.57
C THR A 212 -0.98 -17.98 -6.40
N PRO A 213 -0.67 -19.07 -7.13
CA PRO A 213 -1.66 -19.80 -7.90
C PRO A 213 -2.80 -20.29 -7.00
N LEU A 214 -4.05 -20.15 -7.44
CA LEU A 214 -5.20 -20.66 -6.68
C LEU A 214 -5.19 -22.19 -6.57
N SER A 215 -4.57 -22.88 -7.53
CA SER A 215 -4.42 -24.33 -7.58
C SER A 215 -3.31 -24.88 -6.68
N ASP A 216 -2.33 -24.04 -6.31
CA ASP A 216 -1.20 -24.41 -5.45
C ASP A 216 -0.81 -23.24 -4.54
N PRO A 217 -1.48 -23.11 -3.37
CA PRO A 217 -1.27 -21.99 -2.48
C PRO A 217 0.10 -21.99 -1.78
N ASN A 218 0.92 -23.03 -1.95
CA ASN A 218 2.25 -23.12 -1.35
C ASN A 218 3.34 -22.53 -2.26
N THR A 219 3.05 -22.34 -3.54
CA THR A 219 3.99 -21.76 -4.50
C THR A 219 3.75 -20.27 -4.63
N THR A 220 4.80 -19.47 -4.45
CA THR A 220 4.71 -18.01 -4.57
C THR A 220 5.75 -17.46 -5.54
N LEU A 221 5.37 -16.43 -6.29
CA LEU A 221 6.24 -15.70 -7.20
C LEU A 221 6.28 -14.24 -6.77
N ARG A 222 7.47 -13.66 -6.66
CA ARG A 222 7.66 -12.27 -6.21
C ARG A 222 8.51 -11.48 -7.18
N ALA A 223 8.14 -10.23 -7.39
CA ALA A 223 8.95 -9.26 -8.10
C ALA A 223 8.71 -7.84 -7.56
N THR A 224 9.73 -7.00 -7.65
CA THR A 224 9.54 -5.55 -7.60
C THR A 224 8.97 -5.07 -8.93
N VAL A 225 8.17 -4.00 -8.88
CA VAL A 225 7.44 -3.46 -10.03
C VAL A 225 7.85 -2.02 -10.28
N SER A 226 8.34 -1.71 -11.48
CA SER A 226 8.72 -0.35 -11.88
C SER A 226 7.91 0.11 -13.09
N SER A 227 7.75 1.42 -13.26
CA SER A 227 7.06 1.98 -14.43
C SER A 227 7.89 1.80 -15.71
N SER A 228 7.19 1.63 -16.83
CA SER A 228 7.75 1.76 -18.18
C SER A 228 6.80 2.58 -19.05
N LYS A 229 7.27 2.97 -20.24
CA LYS A 229 6.40 3.69 -21.19
C LYS A 229 5.21 2.85 -21.63
N ALA A 230 5.42 1.54 -21.77
CA ALA A 230 4.38 0.61 -22.21
C ALA A 230 3.47 0.15 -21.07
N GLY A 231 3.97 0.07 -19.84
CA GLY A 231 3.19 -0.37 -18.68
C GLY A 231 4.05 -0.50 -17.43
N ILE A 232 4.27 -1.74 -16.99
CA ILE A 232 5.02 -2.07 -15.77
C ILE A 232 6.06 -3.14 -16.05
N THR A 233 7.19 -3.10 -15.34
CA THR A 233 8.31 -4.04 -15.46
C THR A 233 8.56 -4.77 -14.16
N PHE A 234 9.09 -6.00 -14.26
CA PHE A 234 9.37 -6.88 -13.13
C PHE A 234 10.87 -7.06 -12.90
N ASN A 235 11.31 -6.97 -11.65
CA ASN A 235 12.65 -7.36 -11.23
C ASN A 235 12.61 -8.17 -9.91
N PRO A 236 13.03 -9.45 -9.90
CA PRO A 236 13.41 -10.24 -11.07
C PRO A 236 12.21 -10.48 -12.01
N ALA A 237 12.47 -10.98 -13.21
CA ALA A 237 11.42 -11.41 -14.12
C ALA A 237 10.57 -12.53 -13.50
N LEU A 238 9.25 -12.50 -13.73
CA LEU A 238 8.34 -13.54 -13.25
C LEU A 238 8.36 -14.72 -14.21
N THR A 239 8.51 -15.94 -13.70
CA THR A 239 8.39 -17.16 -14.50
C THR A 239 7.01 -17.76 -14.31
N LEU A 240 6.15 -17.63 -15.32
CA LEU A 240 4.75 -18.07 -15.30
C LEU A 240 4.56 -19.17 -16.35
N GLN A 241 4.15 -20.35 -15.91
CA GLN A 241 4.01 -21.54 -16.76
C GLN A 241 5.23 -21.83 -17.66
N GLY A 242 6.43 -21.65 -17.10
CA GLY A 242 7.71 -21.90 -17.79
C GLY A 242 8.16 -20.80 -18.77
N LYS A 243 7.43 -19.68 -18.86
CA LYS A 243 7.79 -18.51 -19.67
C LYS A 243 8.19 -17.34 -18.80
N THR A 244 9.19 -16.59 -19.24
CA THR A 244 9.77 -15.45 -18.50
C THR A 244 9.10 -14.15 -18.93
N PHE A 245 8.54 -13.42 -17.98
CA PHE A 245 7.88 -12.14 -18.16
C PHE A 245 8.66 -11.04 -17.45
N THR A 246 9.16 -10.08 -18.22
CA THR A 246 9.88 -8.89 -17.71
C THR A 246 9.02 -7.64 -17.69
N GLU A 247 7.92 -7.61 -18.44
CA GLU A 247 7.06 -6.45 -18.63
C GLU A 247 5.62 -6.91 -18.89
N LEU A 248 4.64 -6.11 -18.42
CA LEU A 248 3.26 -6.15 -18.86
C LEU A 248 2.89 -4.78 -19.44
N VAL A 249 2.25 -4.80 -20.61
CA VAL A 249 1.80 -3.61 -21.31
C VAL A 249 0.45 -3.16 -20.75
N PHE A 250 0.35 -1.89 -20.39
CA PHE A 250 -0.88 -1.28 -19.93
C PHE A 250 -1.80 -0.98 -21.12
N ASP A 251 -2.98 -1.57 -21.09
CA ASP A 251 -4.04 -1.37 -22.08
C ASP A 251 -5.25 -0.74 -21.38
N ASN A 252 -5.49 0.53 -21.70
CA ASN A 252 -6.61 1.32 -21.20
C ASN A 252 -7.64 1.63 -22.30
N SER A 253 -7.67 0.85 -23.39
CA SER A 253 -8.60 1.03 -24.49
C SER A 253 -10.05 0.67 -24.13
N THR A 254 -10.25 -0.06 -23.03
CA THR A 254 -11.56 -0.44 -22.50
C THR A 254 -11.85 0.29 -21.18
N THR A 255 -13.08 0.20 -20.70
CA THR A 255 -13.49 0.72 -19.38
C THR A 255 -12.81 0.01 -18.21
N SER A 256 -12.24 -1.19 -18.44
CA SER A 256 -11.57 -2.01 -17.44
C SER A 256 -10.11 -2.18 -17.86
N PRO A 257 -9.21 -1.29 -17.42
CA PRO A 257 -7.82 -1.34 -17.83
C PRO A 257 -7.16 -2.66 -17.43
N THR A 258 -6.17 -3.07 -18.23
CA THR A 258 -5.44 -4.33 -18.05
C THR A 258 -3.94 -4.11 -18.19
N TYR A 259 -3.15 -5.01 -17.61
CA TYR A 259 -1.72 -5.15 -17.88
C TYR A 259 -1.49 -6.53 -18.44
N LYS A 260 -0.99 -6.63 -19.68
CA LYS A 260 -0.85 -7.92 -20.37
C LYS A 260 0.43 -8.06 -21.16
N ALA A 261 0.90 -9.30 -21.29
CA ALA A 261 1.93 -9.68 -22.25
C ALA A 261 1.73 -11.12 -22.68
N THR A 262 2.18 -11.45 -23.90
CA THR A 262 2.18 -12.81 -24.44
C THR A 262 3.60 -13.19 -24.80
N VAL A 263 4.10 -14.31 -24.26
CA VAL A 263 5.42 -14.87 -24.54
C VAL A 263 5.24 -16.33 -24.97
N ASP A 264 5.65 -16.66 -26.19
CA ASP A 264 5.54 -18.01 -26.76
C ASP A 264 4.16 -18.66 -26.61
N GLY A 265 3.08 -17.88 -26.83
CA GLY A 265 1.69 -18.36 -26.74
C GLY A 265 1.13 -18.42 -25.31
N VAL A 266 1.91 -18.09 -24.28
CA VAL A 266 1.42 -17.92 -22.90
C VAL A 266 1.12 -16.46 -22.64
N THR A 267 -0.10 -16.14 -22.22
CA THR A 267 -0.54 -14.77 -21.93
C THR A 267 -0.71 -14.57 -20.44
N ALA A 268 0.03 -13.63 -19.86
CA ALA A 268 -0.14 -13.18 -18.48
C ALA A 268 -0.94 -11.88 -18.46
N GLU A 269 -1.94 -11.78 -17.59
CA GLU A 269 -2.84 -10.63 -17.52
C GLU A 269 -3.19 -10.28 -16.07
N ALA A 270 -2.89 -9.05 -15.66
CA ALA A 270 -3.54 -8.41 -14.52
C ALA A 270 -4.75 -7.62 -15.04
N PHE A 271 -5.95 -7.96 -14.60
CA PHE A 271 -7.21 -7.40 -15.11
C PHE A 271 -8.03 -6.78 -13.98
N PHE A 272 -8.64 -5.63 -14.27
CA PHE A 272 -9.52 -4.95 -13.33
C PHE A 272 -10.89 -5.64 -13.26
N SER A 273 -11.40 -5.84 -12.05
CA SER A 273 -12.79 -6.21 -11.80
C SER A 273 -13.32 -5.51 -10.56
N GLN A 274 -14.49 -4.86 -10.69
CA GLN A 274 -15.14 -4.16 -9.59
C GLN A 274 -15.50 -5.11 -8.42
N PHE A 275 -15.85 -6.34 -8.76
CA PHE A 275 -16.20 -7.42 -7.85
C PHE A 275 -15.29 -8.62 -8.06
N PRO A 276 -15.04 -9.44 -7.03
CA PRO A 276 -14.27 -10.66 -7.19
C PRO A 276 -14.84 -11.56 -8.30
N PRO A 277 -14.03 -12.01 -9.27
CA PRO A 277 -14.46 -13.02 -10.23
C PRO A 277 -14.79 -14.33 -9.50
N ASP A 278 -15.67 -15.15 -10.08
CA ASP A 278 -16.18 -16.37 -9.45
C ASP A 278 -15.05 -17.32 -9.01
N GLU A 279 -13.93 -17.36 -9.72
CA GLU A 279 -12.77 -18.19 -9.39
C GLU A 279 -12.08 -17.79 -8.08
N PHE A 280 -12.24 -16.54 -7.65
CA PHE A 280 -11.72 -16.00 -6.38
C PHE A 280 -12.74 -16.08 -5.24
N VAL A 281 -13.95 -16.54 -5.52
CA VAL A 281 -15.03 -16.69 -4.53
C VAL A 281 -15.14 -18.14 -4.08
N SER A 282 -15.12 -18.34 -2.77
CA SER A 282 -15.28 -19.65 -2.12
C SER A 282 -16.69 -20.21 -2.28
N ASP A 283 -16.78 -21.54 -2.25
CA ASP A 283 -18.05 -22.27 -2.22
C ASP A 283 -18.64 -22.42 -0.80
N ASP A 284 -18.06 -21.75 0.19
CA ASP A 284 -18.43 -21.84 1.61
C ASP A 284 -19.89 -21.45 1.90
N TYR A 285 -20.53 -20.69 1.01
CA TYR A 285 -21.96 -20.40 1.07
C TYR A 285 -22.82 -21.68 1.07
N LYS A 286 -22.33 -22.78 0.49
CA LYS A 286 -23.00 -24.10 0.47
C LYS A 286 -23.05 -24.79 1.84
N ASP A 287 -22.29 -24.30 2.83
CA ASP A 287 -22.39 -24.81 4.19
C ASP A 287 -23.72 -24.40 4.88
N ILE A 288 -24.46 -23.44 4.29
CA ILE A 288 -25.78 -23.00 4.77
C ILE A 288 -26.90 -23.79 4.05
N PRO A 289 -27.98 -24.20 4.72
CA PRO A 289 -28.16 -24.30 6.18
C PRO A 289 -27.71 -25.68 6.73
N GLU A 290 -27.30 -26.59 5.83
CA GLU A 290 -27.13 -28.02 6.15
C GLU A 290 -26.05 -28.25 7.20
N LYS A 291 -24.91 -27.57 7.09
CA LYS A 291 -23.79 -27.70 8.03
C LYS A 291 -23.87 -26.66 9.14
N TYR A 292 -24.22 -25.42 8.82
CA TYR A 292 -24.45 -24.35 9.77
C TYR A 292 -25.74 -23.61 9.42
N ASN A 293 -26.64 -23.50 10.39
CA ASN A 293 -27.94 -22.84 10.25
C ASN A 293 -28.07 -21.60 11.14
N ALA A 294 -26.99 -21.16 11.80
CA ALA A 294 -26.98 -19.94 12.58
C ALA A 294 -25.65 -19.21 12.46
N PHE A 295 -25.70 -17.94 12.08
CA PHE A 295 -24.55 -17.05 11.97
C PHE A 295 -24.70 -15.97 13.04
N VAL A 296 -23.74 -15.88 13.96
CA VAL A 296 -23.85 -15.06 15.18
C VAL A 296 -22.67 -14.13 15.32
N ILE A 297 -22.93 -12.87 15.63
CA ILE A 297 -21.94 -11.92 16.12
C ILE A 297 -22.21 -11.67 17.59
N LEU A 298 -21.15 -11.76 18.40
CA LEU A 298 -21.10 -11.20 19.76
C LEU A 298 -20.29 -9.90 19.68
N PRO A 299 -20.95 -8.72 19.55
CA PRO A 299 -20.25 -7.47 19.23
C PRO A 299 -19.12 -7.14 20.22
N ALA A 300 -19.35 -7.35 21.51
CA ALA A 300 -18.35 -7.11 22.56
C ALA A 300 -17.05 -7.91 22.35
N ASN A 301 -17.13 -9.08 21.70
CA ASN A 301 -16.00 -9.98 21.49
C ASN A 301 -15.38 -9.86 20.10
N LEU A 302 -16.18 -9.51 19.08
CA LEU A 302 -15.74 -9.51 17.69
C LEU A 302 -15.47 -8.10 17.11
N LYS A 303 -15.76 -7.02 17.83
CA LYS A 303 -15.57 -5.65 17.34
C LYS A 303 -14.13 -5.28 16.95
N SER A 304 -13.14 -5.98 17.51
CA SER A 304 -11.71 -5.77 17.20
C SER A 304 -11.13 -6.87 16.31
N ASN A 305 -11.95 -7.77 15.77
CA ASN A 305 -11.50 -8.78 14.83
C ASN A 305 -11.12 -8.11 13.49
N SER A 306 -10.06 -8.59 12.84
CA SER A 306 -9.52 -8.02 11.59
C SER A 306 -10.50 -8.06 10.42
N TYR A 307 -11.51 -8.92 10.45
CA TYR A 307 -12.54 -9.01 9.42
C TYR A 307 -13.78 -8.14 9.72
N MET A 308 -13.81 -7.44 10.85
CA MET A 308 -14.90 -6.52 11.18
C MET A 308 -14.62 -5.15 10.56
N SER A 309 -15.45 -4.72 9.62
CA SER A 309 -15.32 -3.36 9.10
C SER A 309 -15.92 -2.31 10.04
N SER A 310 -15.31 -1.12 10.03
CA SER A 310 -15.83 0.03 10.77
C SER A 310 -17.26 0.38 10.35
N ASP A 311 -17.58 0.27 9.06
CA ASP A 311 -18.92 0.54 8.55
C ASP A 311 -19.95 -0.45 9.07
N PHE A 312 -19.63 -1.75 9.10
CA PHE A 312 -20.54 -2.75 9.63
C PHE A 312 -20.76 -2.54 11.14
N TYR A 313 -19.67 -2.41 11.90
CA TYR A 313 -19.75 -2.25 13.35
C TYR A 313 -20.47 -0.96 13.77
N ASN A 314 -20.03 0.19 13.26
CA ASN A 314 -20.57 1.49 13.67
C ASN A 314 -22.04 1.67 13.26
N ASN A 315 -22.43 1.13 12.10
CA ASN A 315 -23.78 1.36 11.57
C ASN A 315 -24.80 0.30 12.00
N LEU A 316 -24.37 -0.89 12.43
CA LEU A 316 -25.27 -2.01 12.75
C LEU A 316 -25.16 -2.53 14.19
N LEU A 317 -23.96 -2.53 14.78
CA LEU A 317 -23.70 -3.24 16.04
C LEU A 317 -23.53 -2.29 17.25
N ASN A 318 -23.17 -1.04 17.00
CA ASN A 318 -23.08 0.02 18.00
C ASN A 318 -24.34 0.91 18.01
N PHE A 319 -24.68 1.47 19.17
CA PHE A 319 -25.81 2.42 19.29
C PHE A 319 -25.54 3.69 20.13
N ASP A 320 -24.40 3.80 20.82
CA ASP A 320 -24.05 4.98 21.62
C ASP A 320 -22.56 4.95 22.03
N ASN A 321 -21.69 5.66 21.30
CA ASN A 321 -20.28 5.91 21.63
C ASN A 321 -19.54 4.73 22.30
N GLY A 322 -19.61 3.54 21.69
CA GLY A 322 -18.93 2.34 22.20
C GLY A 322 -19.81 1.38 23.01
N LYS A 323 -21.11 1.65 23.15
CA LYS A 323 -22.11 0.67 23.63
C LYS A 323 -22.61 -0.20 22.49
N ASP A 324 -22.59 -1.49 22.74
CA ASP A 324 -22.85 -2.52 21.73
C ASP A 324 -24.11 -3.30 22.04
N PHE A 325 -24.80 -3.75 20.99
CA PHE A 325 -25.81 -4.79 21.13
C PHE A 325 -25.17 -6.07 21.68
N GLN A 326 -25.98 -6.89 22.35
CA GLN A 326 -25.50 -8.11 22.98
C GLN A 326 -25.22 -9.19 21.96
N ILE A 327 -26.13 -9.35 20.98
CA ILE A 327 -26.06 -10.39 19.96
C ILE A 327 -26.65 -9.83 18.67
N PHE A 328 -26.01 -10.10 17.54
CA PHE A 328 -26.63 -10.06 16.22
C PHE A 328 -26.64 -11.49 15.65
N ARG A 329 -27.75 -11.92 15.04
CA ARG A 329 -27.92 -13.30 14.61
C ARG A 329 -28.72 -13.39 13.32
N MET A 330 -28.34 -14.35 12.48
CA MET A 330 -29.08 -14.83 11.32
C MET A 330 -29.30 -16.33 11.49
N ASP A 331 -30.54 -16.78 11.63
CA ASP A 331 -30.90 -18.19 11.66
C ASP A 331 -31.49 -18.58 10.29
N PHE A 332 -31.11 -19.73 9.73
CA PHE A 332 -31.51 -20.19 8.39
C PHE A 332 -32.29 -21.50 8.47
N ASP A 333 -33.47 -21.52 7.85
CA ASP A 333 -34.34 -22.69 7.79
C ASP A 333 -34.27 -23.39 6.43
N ASN A 334 -34.44 -24.72 6.43
CA ASN A 334 -34.43 -25.54 5.21
C ASN A 334 -35.54 -25.17 4.19
N ASN A 335 -36.55 -24.39 4.60
CA ASN A 335 -37.63 -23.91 3.73
C ASN A 335 -37.26 -22.59 3.00
N GLY A 336 -36.02 -22.12 3.12
CA GLY A 336 -35.54 -20.88 2.50
C GLY A 336 -35.89 -19.60 3.27
N THR A 337 -36.25 -19.67 4.56
CA THR A 337 -36.43 -18.48 5.41
C THR A 337 -35.20 -18.20 6.26
N CYS A 338 -34.89 -16.92 6.46
CA CYS A 338 -33.87 -16.47 7.39
C CYS A 338 -34.49 -15.52 8.42
N GLU A 339 -34.27 -15.80 9.71
CA GLU A 339 -34.66 -14.91 10.79
C GLU A 339 -33.45 -14.07 11.22
N ILE A 340 -33.56 -12.76 11.02
CA ILE A 340 -32.53 -11.78 11.35
C ILE A 340 -32.90 -11.10 12.65
N GLN A 341 -32.00 -11.12 13.62
CA GLN A 341 -32.29 -10.74 14.99
C GLN A 341 -31.16 -9.92 15.60
N ILE A 342 -31.52 -8.95 16.42
CA ILE A 342 -30.58 -8.22 17.26
C ILE A 342 -31.13 -8.12 18.68
N ALA A 343 -30.25 -8.32 19.66
CA ALA A 343 -30.61 -8.43 21.07
C ALA A 343 -29.98 -7.32 21.92
N TYR A 344 -30.74 -6.86 22.90
CA TYR A 344 -30.26 -6.02 23.98
C TYR A 344 -30.77 -6.50 25.34
N GLN A 345 -29.97 -6.29 26.38
CA GLN A 345 -30.34 -6.62 27.76
C GLN A 345 -30.75 -5.35 28.51
N PHE A 346 -32.06 -5.07 28.56
CA PHE A 346 -32.62 -4.05 29.45
C PHE A 346 -32.64 -4.52 30.92
N THR A 347 -32.58 -5.84 31.12
CA THR A 347 -32.49 -6.49 32.43
C THR A 347 -31.35 -7.50 32.35
N ALA A 348 -30.55 -7.57 33.41
CA ALA A 348 -29.39 -8.44 33.46
C ALA A 348 -29.78 -9.89 33.11
N ASN A 349 -29.00 -10.51 32.21
CA ASN A 349 -29.17 -11.90 31.77
C ASN A 349 -30.45 -12.22 30.97
N THR A 350 -31.24 -11.21 30.57
CA THR A 350 -32.46 -11.42 29.77
C THR A 350 -32.41 -10.62 28.48
N ASN A 351 -32.29 -11.32 27.35
CA ASN A 351 -32.28 -10.68 26.02
C ASN A 351 -33.70 -10.29 25.60
N SER A 352 -33.89 -9.03 25.23
CA SER A 352 -35.01 -8.55 24.43
C SER A 352 -34.56 -8.44 22.97
N TRP A 353 -35.40 -8.88 22.04
CA TRP A 353 -35.05 -9.00 20.63
C TRP A 353 -35.87 -8.04 19.77
N VAL A 354 -35.24 -7.54 18.72
CA VAL A 354 -35.89 -7.01 17.52
C VAL A 354 -35.53 -7.95 16.39
N PHE A 355 -36.50 -8.37 15.60
CA PHE A 355 -36.27 -9.34 14.53
C PHE A 355 -37.22 -9.18 13.35
N LEU A 356 -36.85 -9.77 12.22
CA LEU A 356 -37.71 -9.97 11.07
C LEU A 356 -37.37 -11.31 10.41
N THR A 357 -38.32 -11.86 9.68
CA THR A 357 -38.08 -13.01 8.79
C THR A 357 -38.00 -12.52 7.35
N CYS A 358 -37.01 -12.98 6.60
CA CYS A 358 -36.87 -12.75 5.17
C CYS A 358 -36.72 -14.10 4.43
N LYS A 359 -36.68 -14.05 3.10
CA LYS A 359 -36.27 -15.18 2.27
C LYS A 359 -34.77 -15.14 2.05
N TYR A 360 -34.15 -16.32 1.94
CA TYR A 360 -32.77 -16.43 1.48
C TYR A 360 -32.63 -17.40 0.31
N GLU A 361 -31.65 -17.15 -0.54
CA GLU A 361 -31.31 -17.99 -1.68
C GLU A 361 -29.79 -18.11 -1.81
N LEU A 362 -29.32 -19.31 -2.14
CA LEU A 362 -27.90 -19.62 -2.35
C LEU A 362 -27.68 -19.85 -3.84
N LYS A 363 -27.10 -18.87 -4.53
CA LYS A 363 -26.79 -18.97 -5.97
C LYS A 363 -25.59 -18.10 -6.31
N ASN A 364 -24.94 -18.37 -7.44
CA ASN A 364 -23.84 -17.54 -7.97
C ASN A 364 -22.80 -17.21 -6.87
N LYS A 365 -22.45 -18.24 -6.09
CA LYS A 365 -21.53 -18.18 -4.96
C LYS A 365 -21.84 -17.16 -3.85
N ARG A 366 -23.11 -16.81 -3.67
CA ARG A 366 -23.55 -15.79 -2.72
C ARG A 366 -24.81 -16.21 -1.95
N LEU A 367 -24.94 -15.61 -0.76
CA LEU A 367 -26.14 -15.66 0.09
C LEU A 367 -26.99 -14.41 -0.15
N TYR A 368 -28.14 -14.56 -0.80
CA TYR A 368 -29.10 -13.49 -1.04
C TYR A 368 -30.12 -13.40 0.09
N LEU A 369 -30.54 -12.19 0.43
CA LEU A 369 -31.65 -11.92 1.35
C LEU A 369 -32.70 -11.06 0.64
N THR A 370 -33.95 -11.51 0.61
CA THR A 370 -35.06 -10.85 -0.09
C THR A 370 -36.35 -10.93 0.73
N ASP A 371 -37.40 -10.22 0.30
CA ASP A 371 -38.75 -10.36 0.88
C ASP A 371 -38.79 -10.21 2.42
N ALA A 372 -38.23 -9.11 2.93
CA ALA A 372 -38.28 -8.81 4.36
C ALA A 372 -39.74 -8.71 4.84
N GLY A 373 -40.08 -9.51 5.84
CA GLY A 373 -41.33 -9.42 6.57
C GLY A 373 -41.36 -8.24 7.54
N SER A 374 -42.47 -8.15 8.28
CA SER A 374 -42.66 -7.11 9.30
C SER A 374 -41.67 -7.27 10.46
N LEU A 375 -41.20 -6.13 10.98
CA LEU A 375 -40.43 -6.08 12.22
C LEU A 375 -41.27 -6.55 13.40
N GLN A 376 -40.67 -7.39 14.24
CA GLN A 376 -41.25 -7.92 15.46
C GLN A 376 -40.31 -7.67 16.64
N THR A 377 -40.86 -7.70 17.85
CA THR A 377 -40.08 -7.54 19.08
C THR A 377 -40.53 -8.52 20.14
N THR A 378 -39.60 -8.95 21.00
CA THR A 378 -39.95 -9.48 22.32
C THR A 378 -39.98 -8.32 23.32
N ASN A 379 -40.80 -8.41 24.36
CA ASN A 379 -40.91 -7.36 25.39
C ASN A 379 -41.20 -5.97 24.79
N THR A 380 -42.16 -5.87 23.86
CA THR A 380 -42.49 -4.65 23.09
C THR A 380 -42.62 -3.39 23.95
N ALA A 381 -43.32 -3.49 25.09
CA ALA A 381 -43.50 -2.38 26.02
C ALA A 381 -42.17 -1.84 26.62
N VAL A 382 -41.09 -2.62 26.60
CA VAL A 382 -39.75 -2.16 27.03
C VAL A 382 -39.05 -1.41 25.90
N TRP A 383 -39.12 -1.93 24.67
CA TRP A 383 -38.54 -1.26 23.50
C TRP A 383 -39.18 0.09 23.22
N GLU A 384 -40.50 0.22 23.45
CA GLU A 384 -41.29 1.42 23.16
C GLU A 384 -41.24 2.50 24.25
N ARG A 385 -40.46 2.30 25.32
CA ARG A 385 -40.30 3.34 26.35
C ARG A 385 -39.54 4.53 25.79
N ALA A 386 -39.90 5.73 26.24
CA ALA A 386 -39.31 6.98 25.76
C ALA A 386 -37.78 6.99 25.90
N GLU A 387 -37.24 6.48 27.02
CA GLU A 387 -35.81 6.38 27.26
C GLU A 387 -35.07 5.42 26.32
N ASN A 388 -35.79 4.47 25.69
CA ASN A 388 -35.22 3.45 24.81
C ASN A 388 -35.39 3.78 23.32
N THR A 389 -35.92 4.96 22.98
CA THR A 389 -36.21 5.37 21.59
C THR A 389 -34.99 5.25 20.68
N ALA A 390 -33.81 5.70 21.13
CA ALA A 390 -32.60 5.69 20.31
C ALA A 390 -32.09 4.26 20.03
N ILE A 391 -32.01 3.42 21.08
CA ILE A 391 -31.57 2.03 20.91
C ILE A 391 -32.57 1.22 20.08
N PHE A 392 -33.88 1.47 20.23
CA PHE A 392 -34.88 0.78 19.44
C PHE A 392 -34.81 1.18 17.96
N ALA A 393 -34.63 2.47 17.66
CA ALA A 393 -34.44 2.95 16.29
C ALA A 393 -33.21 2.32 15.64
N GLN A 394 -32.10 2.24 16.37
CA GLN A 394 -30.87 1.62 15.89
C GLN A 394 -31.01 0.10 15.69
N ALA A 395 -31.69 -0.61 16.60
CA ALA A 395 -31.98 -2.04 16.47
C ALA A 395 -32.80 -2.34 15.21
N ARG A 396 -33.87 -1.57 14.97
CA ARG A 396 -34.71 -1.67 13.76
C ARG A 396 -33.89 -1.40 12.49
N LYS A 397 -33.07 -0.34 12.51
CA LYS A 397 -32.17 -0.02 11.40
C LYS A 397 -31.23 -1.19 11.09
N ALA A 398 -30.61 -1.79 12.11
CA ALA A 398 -29.65 -2.87 11.93
C ALA A 398 -30.26 -4.10 11.24
N VAL A 399 -31.43 -4.56 11.69
CA VAL A 399 -32.08 -5.74 11.11
C VAL A 399 -32.67 -5.49 9.72
N THR A 400 -33.15 -4.27 9.43
CA THR A 400 -33.60 -3.93 8.07
C THR A 400 -32.40 -3.79 7.12
N ARG A 401 -31.34 -3.11 7.56
CA ARG A 401 -30.18 -2.80 6.73
C ARG A 401 -29.45 -4.06 6.27
N ILE A 402 -29.38 -5.11 7.07
CA ILE A 402 -28.72 -6.35 6.63
C ILE A 402 -29.43 -7.02 5.44
N VAL A 403 -30.76 -6.89 5.32
CA VAL A 403 -31.48 -7.40 4.15
C VAL A 403 -31.11 -6.59 2.90
N GLU A 404 -31.04 -5.26 3.03
CA GLU A 404 -30.61 -4.38 1.93
C GLU A 404 -29.17 -4.68 1.47
N LEU A 405 -28.27 -4.94 2.41
CA LEU A 405 -26.90 -5.37 2.16
C LEU A 405 -26.84 -6.75 1.48
N GLY A 406 -27.83 -7.61 1.71
CA GLY A 406 -27.98 -8.94 1.12
C GLY A 406 -28.74 -8.98 -0.20
N ALA A 407 -29.27 -7.85 -0.69
CA ALA A 407 -30.12 -7.82 -1.89
C ALA A 407 -29.37 -8.26 -3.16
N GLU A 408 -28.08 -7.93 -3.29
CA GLU A 408 -27.19 -8.43 -4.35
C GLU A 408 -26.36 -9.65 -3.93
N GLY A 409 -26.59 -10.15 -2.72
CA GLY A 409 -25.91 -11.27 -2.12
C GLY A 409 -24.66 -10.91 -1.33
N PHE A 410 -24.39 -11.70 -0.29
CA PHE A 410 -23.15 -11.72 0.46
C PHE A 410 -22.20 -12.77 -0.09
N TYR A 411 -20.93 -12.42 -0.27
CA TYR A 411 -19.87 -13.42 -0.37
C TYR A 411 -19.66 -14.05 1.00
N VAL A 412 -19.71 -15.39 1.05
CA VAL A 412 -19.54 -16.17 2.28
C VAL A 412 -18.21 -16.90 2.19
N LYS A 413 -17.32 -16.67 3.16
CA LYS A 413 -15.99 -17.26 3.19
C LYS A 413 -15.64 -17.73 4.59
N LYS A 414 -15.21 -18.97 4.73
CA LYS A 414 -14.64 -19.49 5.97
C LYS A 414 -13.22 -18.94 6.12
N VAL A 415 -12.91 -18.42 7.30
CA VAL A 415 -11.55 -17.96 7.64
C VAL A 415 -10.84 -18.98 8.54
N SER A 416 -9.51 -18.86 8.65
CA SER A 416 -8.69 -19.71 9.52
C SER A 416 -9.00 -19.51 11.00
N ASP A 417 -9.47 -18.30 11.34
CA ASP A 417 -9.76 -17.92 12.71
C ASP A 417 -10.97 -18.67 13.26
N ASN A 418 -10.95 -18.89 14.57
CA ASN A 418 -12.09 -19.41 15.32
C ASN A 418 -12.23 -18.61 16.62
N TYR A 419 -13.41 -18.67 17.22
CA TYR A 419 -13.65 -18.05 18.50
C TYR A 419 -14.46 -18.98 19.40
N SER A 420 -13.92 -19.27 20.59
CA SER A 420 -14.53 -20.19 21.54
C SER A 420 -14.85 -21.58 20.96
N GLY A 421 -14.02 -22.06 20.03
CA GLY A 421 -14.21 -23.33 19.34
C GLY A 421 -15.18 -23.31 18.15
N TYR A 422 -15.82 -22.18 17.85
CA TYR A 422 -16.68 -22.03 16.67
C TYR A 422 -15.89 -21.46 15.47
N PRO A 423 -16.06 -22.01 14.27
CA PRO A 423 -15.44 -21.47 13.08
C PRO A 423 -16.01 -20.09 12.75
N LEU A 424 -15.17 -19.21 12.23
CA LEU A 424 -15.59 -17.91 11.72
C LEU A 424 -15.83 -17.95 10.21
N TYR A 425 -16.91 -17.31 9.80
CA TYR A 425 -17.24 -17.03 8.40
C TYR A 425 -17.38 -15.53 8.23
N THR A 426 -16.80 -14.97 7.17
CA THR A 426 -17.02 -13.57 6.80
C THR A 426 -18.18 -13.49 5.83
N LEU A 427 -19.05 -12.51 6.05
CA LEU A 427 -20.04 -12.07 5.06
C LEU A 427 -19.63 -10.69 4.57
N GLU A 428 -19.37 -10.57 3.27
CA GLU A 428 -19.09 -9.29 2.60
C GLU A 428 -20.21 -8.98 1.62
N SER A 429 -20.81 -7.79 1.77
CA SER A 429 -21.92 -7.36 0.92
C SER A 429 -21.41 -7.01 -0.48
N LYS A 430 -21.99 -7.60 -1.52
CA LYS A 430 -21.59 -7.28 -2.90
C LYS A 430 -21.90 -5.82 -3.28
N ASN A 431 -23.09 -5.33 -2.97
CA ASN A 431 -23.50 -3.96 -3.35
C ASN A 431 -22.90 -2.89 -2.43
N ASN A 432 -22.38 -3.26 -1.26
CA ASN A 432 -21.70 -2.35 -0.34
C ASN A 432 -20.44 -3.03 0.26
N PRO A 433 -19.34 -3.17 -0.51
CA PRO A 433 -18.16 -3.96 -0.09
C PRO A 433 -17.48 -3.49 1.20
N THR A 434 -17.69 -2.24 1.62
CA THR A 434 -17.18 -1.74 2.91
C THR A 434 -17.89 -2.38 4.11
N TYR A 435 -19.01 -3.07 3.91
CA TYR A 435 -19.73 -3.82 4.93
C TYR A 435 -19.30 -5.29 4.90
N THR A 436 -18.32 -5.60 5.74
CA THR A 436 -17.85 -6.96 5.98
C THR A 436 -17.80 -7.24 7.49
N ALA A 437 -18.19 -8.45 7.89
CA ALA A 437 -18.15 -8.84 9.29
C ALA A 437 -17.90 -10.35 9.47
N PRO A 438 -17.20 -10.74 10.56
CA PRO A 438 -17.06 -12.12 10.97
C PRO A 438 -18.28 -12.58 11.77
N PHE A 439 -18.75 -13.79 11.46
CA PHE A 439 -19.83 -14.49 12.13
C PHE A 439 -19.32 -15.83 12.66
N LEU A 440 -19.66 -16.13 13.91
CA LEU A 440 -19.60 -17.48 14.44
C LEU A 440 -20.63 -18.31 13.66
N ALA A 441 -20.20 -19.42 13.07
CA ALA A 441 -21.12 -20.36 12.43
C ALA A 441 -21.46 -21.50 13.40
N LEU A 442 -22.75 -21.71 13.65
CA LEU A 442 -23.27 -22.69 14.58
C LEU A 442 -24.26 -23.63 13.88
N LYS A 443 -24.30 -24.88 14.36
CA LYS A 443 -25.37 -25.82 14.07
C LYS A 443 -26.31 -25.89 15.28
N ARG A 444 -27.49 -25.31 15.13
CA ARG A 444 -28.59 -25.37 16.10
C ARG A 444 -29.49 -26.56 15.76
N LYS A 445 -29.92 -27.27 16.81
CA LYS A 445 -30.79 -28.44 16.71
C LYS A 445 -32.24 -28.05 16.46
#